data_AF-A0A9E3TT34-F1
#
_entry.id   AF-A0A9E3TT34-F1
#
_cell.length_a   1.000
_cell.length_b   1.000
_cell.length_c   1.000
_cell.angle_alpha   90.00
_cell.angle_beta   90.00
_cell.angle_gamma   90.00
#
_symmetry.space_group_name_H-M   'P 1'
#
loop_
_entity.id
_entity.type
_entity.pdbx_description
1 polymer ?
#
loop_
_entity_poly.entity_id
_entity_poly.type
_entity_poly.pdbx_seq_one_letter_code
_entity_poly.pdbx_strand_id
1 'polypeptide(L)'
;MRTPFRAMLWELWRTSRWELLCRLGWQCGLVFLLYILSDDVSEPEMNILRGIVILLLVTTSVFSMTWLSAIDSEDNKSGFSFRLGFTRPISTARLVTVPMLFSIVVAIGCYSLPAALFAALMDSPMPLAGPAMFVASAVATLVAAAWAPSNRIGKSLALAGLLAVLGFAMYLFHNSHHDPDVLLLAIGKLEYFQLVWYEYAALILVPIVAILFAIAAVDGQRHGDRWLDRFHSALSRQTRPTTLMHSTMRPFSSPLAAQCWYEMRRFGFRVLTLATLGPLLAIGVISGLLWAHPGWQGAANLALATIALCPIAYQLSGLEGAIGLQHKQGTVEYSAFDATRPMSNDQLITIKLFVVAACSLAGWLLMVMALGVHAMVAGYWPALVQIGDTVSSQLGQVSVYWWVAGLVNILLLYVSNSSVLLAFGLWLPLHPKTLVSAFFIVFLHLVLAAWDENHGWRLQLLWGSYGYILAIAIVSGSGYILWKALTAGYLVKPLFGFAFSAWVIYVLSSVAAYNKTASAVSIPLPVLFLGISLLFVPLATTALAPLALASHRHA
;
A
#
# COMPACT_ATOMS: atom_id res chain seq x y z
N MET A 1 25.50 21.75 -22.72
CA MET A 1 24.55 22.40 -21.77
C MET A 1 25.34 23.10 -20.68
N ARG A 2 25.12 24.39 -20.41
CA ARG A 2 26.01 25.20 -19.54
C ARG A 2 25.71 25.13 -18.03
N THR A 3 24.55 24.59 -17.62
CA THR A 3 24.13 24.55 -16.20
C THR A 3 23.60 23.16 -15.82
N PRO A 4 23.92 22.62 -14.62
CA PRO A 4 23.46 21.31 -14.17
C PRO A 4 21.93 21.22 -14.10
N PHE A 5 21.24 22.32 -13.78
CA PHE A 5 19.78 22.40 -13.78
C PHE A 5 19.15 22.02 -15.14
N ARG A 6 19.59 22.68 -16.22
CA ARG A 6 19.11 22.39 -17.58
C ARG A 6 19.44 20.97 -18.03
N ALA A 7 20.59 20.44 -17.61
CA ALA A 7 20.98 19.07 -17.93
C ALA A 7 20.04 18.05 -17.25
N MET A 8 19.74 18.23 -15.97
CA MET A 8 18.80 17.36 -15.24
C MET A 8 17.38 17.44 -15.82
N LEU A 9 16.88 18.63 -16.12
CA LEU A 9 15.56 18.77 -16.76
C LEU A 9 15.49 18.14 -18.15
N TRP A 10 16.54 18.30 -18.96
CA TRP A 10 16.58 17.68 -20.28
C TRP A 10 16.63 16.16 -20.19
N GLU A 11 17.40 15.61 -19.23
CA GLU A 11 17.47 14.18 -18.98
C GLU A 11 16.11 13.63 -18.53
N LEU A 12 15.45 14.27 -17.55
CA LEU A 12 14.08 13.93 -17.12
C LEU A 12 13.09 13.99 -18.27
N TRP A 13 13.10 15.06 -19.05
CA TRP A 13 12.19 15.20 -20.20
C TRP A 13 12.45 14.11 -21.24
N ARG A 14 13.71 13.85 -21.58
CA ARG A 14 14.08 12.85 -22.58
C ARG A 14 13.59 11.45 -22.20
N THR A 15 13.73 11.07 -20.92
CA THR A 15 13.32 9.75 -20.43
C THR A 15 11.80 9.65 -20.24
N SER A 16 11.15 10.73 -19.77
CA SER A 16 9.71 10.72 -19.42
C SER A 16 8.74 11.05 -20.55
N ARG A 17 9.18 11.73 -21.62
CA ARG A 17 8.25 12.29 -22.64
C ARG A 17 7.30 11.27 -23.26
N TRP A 18 7.76 10.05 -23.56
CA TRP A 18 6.91 9.05 -24.20
C TRP A 18 5.88 8.48 -23.25
N GLU A 19 6.26 8.23 -22.00
CA GLU A 19 5.31 7.85 -20.98
C GLU A 19 4.26 8.94 -20.79
N LEU A 20 4.70 10.19 -20.63
CA LEU A 20 3.81 11.32 -20.43
C LEU A 20 2.81 11.44 -21.58
N LEU A 21 3.28 11.36 -22.83
CA LEU A 21 2.43 11.39 -24.02
C LEU A 21 1.44 10.22 -24.04
N CYS A 22 1.88 8.99 -23.75
CA CYS A 22 1.00 7.83 -23.72
C CYS A 22 -0.06 7.95 -22.62
N ARG A 23 0.31 8.41 -21.42
CA ARG A 23 -0.62 8.58 -20.29
C ARG A 23 -1.65 9.66 -20.55
N LEU A 24 -1.20 10.84 -20.98
CA LEU A 24 -2.10 11.94 -21.34
C LEU A 24 -3.00 11.53 -22.50
N GLY A 25 -2.44 10.89 -23.53
CA GLY A 25 -3.20 10.40 -24.68
C GLY A 25 -4.29 9.40 -24.27
N TRP A 26 -3.97 8.45 -23.40
CA TRP A 26 -4.95 7.51 -22.84
C TRP A 26 -6.00 8.20 -21.97
N GLN A 27 -5.62 9.08 -21.05
CA GLN A 27 -6.55 9.78 -20.15
C GLN A 27 -7.51 10.66 -20.94
N CYS A 28 -7.00 11.43 -21.90
CA CYS A 28 -7.82 12.23 -22.81
C CYS A 28 -8.68 11.35 -23.72
N GLY A 29 -8.16 10.23 -24.22
CA GLY A 29 -8.91 9.27 -25.01
C GLY A 29 -10.06 8.62 -24.22
N LEU A 30 -9.85 8.32 -22.94
CA LEU A 30 -10.90 7.83 -22.05
C LEU A 30 -11.97 8.89 -21.82
N VAL A 31 -11.59 10.14 -21.55
CA VAL A 31 -12.54 11.25 -21.43
C VAL A 31 -13.37 11.41 -22.71
N PHE A 32 -12.74 11.33 -23.87
CA PHE A 32 -13.43 11.39 -25.17
C PHE A 32 -14.37 10.20 -25.40
N LEU A 33 -13.95 9.00 -25.00
CA LEU A 33 -14.81 7.81 -25.06
C LEU A 33 -16.03 7.97 -24.15
N LEU A 34 -15.84 8.47 -22.93
CA LEU A 34 -16.95 8.72 -22.00
C LEU A 34 -17.92 9.76 -22.53
N TYR A 35 -17.42 10.80 -23.21
CA TYR A 35 -18.24 11.81 -23.88
C TYR A 35 -19.13 11.20 -24.97
N ILE A 36 -18.60 10.32 -25.81
CA ILE A 36 -19.41 9.61 -26.83
C ILE A 36 -20.48 8.72 -26.19
N LEU A 37 -20.20 8.17 -25.00
CA LEU A 37 -21.11 7.27 -24.30
C LEU A 37 -22.12 7.99 -23.38
N SER A 38 -22.00 9.31 -23.19
CA SER A 38 -22.77 10.04 -22.17
C SER A 38 -24.07 10.68 -22.65
N ASP A 39 -24.43 10.55 -23.94
CA ASP A 39 -25.56 11.27 -24.55
C ASP A 39 -26.92 11.09 -23.82
N ASP A 40 -27.12 10.01 -23.06
CA ASP A 40 -28.37 9.71 -22.35
C ASP A 40 -28.21 9.58 -20.80
N VAL A 41 -27.13 10.10 -20.22
CA VAL A 41 -26.84 9.93 -18.78
C VAL A 41 -27.60 10.95 -17.94
N SER A 42 -28.35 10.48 -16.93
CA SER A 42 -29.07 11.36 -16.00
C SER A 42 -28.14 12.11 -15.03
N GLU A 43 -28.58 13.23 -14.44
CA GLU A 43 -27.75 14.05 -13.52
C GLU A 43 -27.15 13.25 -12.33
N PRO A 44 -27.87 12.33 -11.66
CA PRO A 44 -27.29 11.50 -10.61
C PRO A 44 -26.20 10.55 -11.13
N GLU A 45 -26.41 9.95 -12.30
CA GLU A 45 -25.44 9.08 -12.95
C GLU A 45 -24.21 9.87 -13.41
N MET A 46 -24.41 11.12 -13.85
CA MET A 46 -23.33 12.05 -14.19
C MET A 46 -22.45 12.35 -12.97
N ASN A 47 -23.02 12.53 -11.78
CA ASN A 47 -22.24 12.71 -10.54
C ASN A 47 -21.38 11.47 -10.20
N ILE A 48 -21.94 10.27 -10.37
CA ILE A 48 -21.17 9.02 -10.20
C ILE A 48 -20.04 8.95 -11.23
N LEU A 49 -20.34 9.26 -12.49
CA LEU A 49 -19.35 9.28 -13.57
C LEU A 49 -18.23 10.28 -13.31
N ARG A 50 -18.55 11.51 -12.86
CA ARG A 50 -17.57 12.52 -12.40
C ARG A 50 -16.69 11.95 -11.31
N GLY A 51 -17.27 11.28 -10.30
CA GLY A 51 -16.54 10.66 -9.20
C GLY A 51 -15.55 9.60 -9.69
N ILE A 52 -15.98 8.73 -10.61
CA ILE A 52 -15.13 7.71 -11.24
C ILE A 52 -13.98 8.37 -12.02
N VAL A 53 -14.27 9.40 -12.81
CA VAL A 53 -13.28 10.11 -13.62
C VAL A 53 -12.26 10.82 -12.73
N ILE A 54 -12.69 11.56 -11.72
CA ILE A 54 -11.80 12.24 -10.76
C ILE A 54 -10.90 11.21 -10.08
N LEU A 55 -11.47 10.10 -9.58
CA LEU A 55 -10.69 9.04 -8.95
C LEU A 55 -9.65 8.45 -9.92
N LEU A 56 -10.06 8.12 -11.15
CA LEU A 56 -9.16 7.59 -12.17
C LEU A 56 -8.02 8.58 -12.48
N LEU A 57 -8.35 9.85 -12.72
CA LEU A 57 -7.38 10.87 -13.07
C LEU A 57 -6.41 11.12 -11.91
N VAL A 58 -6.90 11.22 -10.68
CA VAL A 58 -6.07 11.38 -9.48
C VAL A 58 -5.15 10.18 -9.30
N THR A 59 -5.68 8.95 -9.29
CA THR A 59 -4.87 7.73 -9.09
C THR A 59 -3.81 7.61 -10.18
N THR A 60 -4.17 7.73 -11.45
CA THR A 60 -3.22 7.61 -12.56
C THR A 60 -2.16 8.73 -12.57
N SER A 61 -2.52 9.94 -12.12
CA SER A 61 -1.61 11.07 -12.00
C SER A 61 -0.65 10.91 -10.83
N VAL A 62 -1.11 10.40 -9.68
CA VAL A 62 -0.26 10.12 -8.51
C VAL A 62 0.83 9.09 -8.86
N PHE A 63 0.50 8.10 -9.70
CA PHE A 63 1.44 7.09 -10.17
C PHE A 63 2.12 7.43 -11.50
N SER A 64 2.07 8.70 -11.95
CA SER A 64 2.61 9.14 -13.26
C SER A 64 4.13 9.13 -13.40
N MET A 65 4.87 9.02 -12.29
CA MET A 65 6.34 9.10 -12.28
C MET A 65 7.01 7.94 -11.54
N THR A 66 6.26 7.16 -10.76
CA THR A 66 6.75 5.91 -10.14
C THR A 66 7.11 4.84 -11.19
N TRP A 67 6.59 4.98 -12.41
CA TRP A 67 6.83 4.11 -13.56
C TRP A 67 8.15 4.40 -14.27
N LEU A 68 8.59 5.66 -14.33
CA LEU A 68 9.91 6.05 -14.85
C LEU A 68 11.08 5.50 -14.04
N SER A 69 10.93 5.42 -12.72
CA SER A 69 11.92 4.74 -11.88
C SER A 69 12.02 3.23 -12.15
N ALA A 70 11.06 2.66 -12.90
CA ALA A 70 10.93 1.22 -13.09
C ALA A 70 11.12 0.75 -14.55
N ILE A 71 11.01 1.61 -15.55
CA ILE A 71 11.11 1.23 -16.98
C ILE A 71 12.48 1.46 -17.60
N ASP A 72 13.22 2.47 -17.16
CA ASP A 72 14.50 2.80 -17.78
C ASP A 72 15.67 1.96 -17.21
N SER A 73 15.36 0.94 -16.40
CA SER A 73 16.35 -0.05 -15.98
C SER A 73 16.36 -1.22 -16.96
N GLU A 74 17.00 -1.06 -18.12
CA GLU A 74 17.49 -2.22 -18.88
C GLU A 74 18.38 -3.12 -17.98
N ASP A 75 18.96 -2.56 -16.91
CA ASP A 75 19.68 -3.29 -15.85
C ASP A 75 18.79 -3.84 -14.71
N ASN A 76 17.47 -3.71 -14.75
CA ASN A 76 16.51 -4.23 -13.74
C ASN A 76 16.74 -3.77 -12.28
N LYS A 77 17.64 -2.80 -12.06
CA LYS A 77 17.90 -2.26 -10.73
C LYS A 77 16.89 -1.15 -10.46
N SER A 78 16.08 -1.28 -9.41
CA SER A 78 15.20 -0.19 -8.91
C SER A 78 15.99 0.81 -8.06
N GLY A 79 15.55 2.07 -8.00
CA GLY A 79 16.07 3.12 -7.10
C GLY A 79 16.19 4.52 -7.74
N PHE A 80 16.97 5.43 -7.14
CA PHE A 80 17.01 6.86 -7.52
C PHE A 80 17.33 7.06 -9.01
N SER A 81 16.44 7.77 -9.73
CA SER A 81 16.47 7.92 -11.20
C SER A 81 17.77 8.53 -11.72
N PHE A 82 18.50 9.30 -10.90
CA PHE A 82 19.81 9.86 -11.26
C PHE A 82 20.95 9.21 -10.48
N ARG A 83 21.17 7.91 -10.64
CA ARG A 83 22.30 7.21 -10.00
C ARG A 83 23.64 7.90 -10.26
N LEU A 84 23.86 8.34 -11.50
CA LEU A 84 25.05 9.10 -11.90
C LEU A 84 25.12 10.48 -11.22
N GLY A 85 24.00 10.99 -10.71
CA GLY A 85 23.94 12.22 -9.91
C GLY A 85 24.57 12.08 -8.53
N PHE A 86 24.63 10.88 -7.95
CA PHE A 86 25.29 10.64 -6.66
C PHE A 86 26.80 10.89 -6.72
N THR A 87 27.43 10.57 -7.84
CA THR A 87 28.89 10.70 -8.04
C THR A 87 29.30 12.07 -8.57
N ARG A 88 28.37 12.86 -9.11
CA ARG A 88 28.65 14.20 -9.65
C ARG A 88 28.70 15.26 -8.53
N PRO A 89 29.52 16.33 -8.68
CA PRO A 89 29.63 17.42 -7.70
C PRO A 89 28.46 18.41 -7.80
N ILE A 90 27.22 17.92 -7.70
CA ILE A 90 26.00 18.72 -7.65
C ILE A 90 25.55 18.82 -6.19
N SER A 91 25.00 19.96 -5.75
CA SER A 91 24.44 20.06 -4.40
C SER A 91 23.24 19.13 -4.23
N THR A 92 23.12 18.48 -3.07
CA THR A 92 22.03 17.53 -2.79
C THR A 92 20.65 18.19 -2.92
N ALA A 93 20.53 19.45 -2.48
CA ALA A 93 19.31 20.23 -2.65
C ALA A 93 18.86 20.30 -4.12
N ARG A 94 19.76 20.61 -5.06
CA ARG A 94 19.41 20.65 -6.48
C ARG A 94 19.12 19.27 -7.05
N LEU A 95 19.87 18.26 -6.60
CA LEU A 95 19.70 16.87 -7.01
C LEU A 95 18.32 16.31 -6.65
N VAL A 96 17.72 16.78 -5.54
CA VAL A 96 16.39 16.35 -5.08
C VAL A 96 15.27 17.28 -5.55
N THR A 97 15.43 18.60 -5.38
CA THR A 97 14.34 19.55 -5.66
C THR A 97 13.97 19.58 -7.13
N VAL A 98 14.94 19.54 -8.05
CA VAL A 98 14.65 19.64 -9.50
C VAL A 98 13.81 18.45 -9.97
N PRO A 99 14.18 17.18 -9.67
CA PRO A 99 13.38 16.05 -10.11
C PRO A 99 12.04 15.93 -9.37
N MET A 100 11.96 16.29 -8.08
CA MET A 100 10.67 16.31 -7.35
C MET A 100 9.70 17.33 -7.93
N LEU A 101 10.14 18.56 -8.18
CA LEU A 101 9.29 19.60 -8.78
C LEU A 101 8.85 19.21 -10.18
N PHE A 102 9.74 18.61 -10.98
CA PHE A 102 9.38 18.07 -12.28
C PHE A 102 8.27 17.01 -12.17
N SER A 103 8.41 16.03 -11.27
CA SER A 103 7.40 15.00 -11.04
C SER A 103 6.06 15.57 -10.58
N ILE A 104 6.07 16.56 -9.68
CA ILE A 104 4.86 17.25 -9.21
C ILE A 104 4.16 17.97 -10.36
N VAL A 105 4.90 18.77 -11.15
CA VAL A 105 4.33 19.52 -12.27
C VAL A 105 3.73 18.60 -13.32
N VAL A 106 4.43 17.51 -13.65
CA VAL A 106 3.91 16.54 -14.62
C VAL A 106 2.66 15.84 -14.10
N ALA A 107 2.64 15.43 -12.83
CA ALA A 107 1.46 14.81 -12.23
C ALA A 107 0.25 15.75 -12.19
N ILE A 108 0.46 17.03 -11.84
CA ILE A 108 -0.57 18.06 -11.92
C ILE A 108 -1.09 18.20 -13.36
N GLY A 109 -0.20 18.18 -14.37
CA GLY A 109 -0.56 18.22 -15.78
C GLY A 109 -1.39 17.02 -16.21
N CYS A 110 -1.00 15.80 -15.80
CA CYS A 110 -1.73 14.55 -16.03
C CYS A 110 -3.14 14.55 -15.43
N TYR A 111 -3.39 15.33 -14.38
CA TYR A 111 -4.73 15.50 -13.84
C TYR A 111 -5.49 16.63 -14.57
N SER A 112 -4.86 17.81 -14.63
CA SER A 112 -5.55 19.06 -14.99
C SER A 112 -5.93 19.12 -16.46
N LEU A 113 -5.11 18.57 -17.37
CA LEU A 113 -5.40 18.56 -18.80
C LEU A 113 -6.63 17.70 -19.15
N PRO A 114 -6.71 16.41 -18.77
CA PRO A 114 -7.91 15.62 -19.04
C PRO A 114 -9.13 16.08 -18.23
N ALA A 115 -8.95 16.63 -17.02
CA ALA A 115 -10.07 17.22 -16.27
C ALA A 115 -10.64 18.47 -16.95
N ALA A 116 -9.79 19.34 -17.49
CA ALA A 116 -10.22 20.50 -18.28
C ALA A 116 -10.90 20.08 -19.60
N LEU A 117 -10.38 19.04 -20.26
CA LEU A 117 -11.01 18.45 -21.44
C LEU A 117 -12.40 17.89 -21.10
N PHE A 118 -12.53 17.16 -19.99
CA PHE A 118 -13.82 16.64 -19.53
C PHE A 118 -14.80 17.78 -19.29
N ALA A 119 -14.37 18.84 -18.59
CA ALA A 119 -15.23 19.98 -18.32
C ALA A 119 -15.70 20.69 -19.60
N ALA A 120 -14.81 20.82 -20.59
CA ALA A 120 -15.12 21.45 -21.86
C ALA A 120 -16.07 20.60 -22.73
N LEU A 121 -15.94 19.27 -22.72
CA LEU A 121 -16.78 18.38 -23.53
C LEU A 121 -18.15 18.11 -22.91
N MET A 122 -18.20 17.98 -21.58
CA MET A 122 -19.41 17.57 -20.85
C MET A 122 -20.23 18.75 -20.31
N ASP A 123 -19.84 19.99 -20.64
CA ASP A 123 -20.39 21.24 -20.08
C ASP A 123 -20.58 21.18 -18.55
N SER A 124 -19.61 20.56 -17.89
CA SER A 124 -19.69 20.14 -16.50
C SER A 124 -18.52 20.76 -15.75
N PRO A 125 -18.74 21.60 -14.72
CA PRO A 125 -17.61 22.12 -13.96
C PRO A 125 -16.80 20.96 -13.37
N MET A 126 -15.47 21.04 -13.46
CA MET A 126 -14.55 20.09 -12.82
C MET A 126 -13.64 20.86 -11.85
N PRO A 127 -13.38 20.32 -10.65
CA PRO A 127 -12.57 21.03 -9.67
C PRO A 127 -11.11 20.84 -10.03
N LEU A 128 -10.45 21.87 -10.56
CA LEU A 128 -9.05 21.74 -10.98
C LEU A 128 -8.07 21.89 -9.81
N ALA A 129 -8.29 22.87 -8.92
CA ALA A 129 -7.31 23.25 -7.91
C ALA A 129 -7.18 22.23 -6.77
N GLY A 130 -8.29 21.82 -6.15
CA GLY A 130 -8.30 20.90 -5.00
C GLY A 130 -7.59 19.56 -5.30
N PRO A 131 -8.05 18.79 -6.30
CA PRO A 131 -7.43 17.53 -6.67
C PRO A 131 -5.99 17.69 -7.18
N ALA A 132 -5.66 18.76 -7.91
CA ALA A 132 -4.27 19.01 -8.33
C ALA A 132 -3.32 19.19 -7.12
N MET A 133 -3.76 19.91 -6.09
CA MET A 133 -3.00 20.09 -4.85
C MET A 133 -2.87 18.80 -4.05
N PHE A 134 -3.92 17.98 -4.05
CA PHE A 134 -3.88 16.63 -3.49
C PHE A 134 -2.89 15.74 -4.23
N VAL A 135 -2.93 15.71 -5.57
CA VAL A 135 -1.99 14.97 -6.42
C VAL A 135 -0.55 15.43 -6.15
N ALA A 136 -0.30 16.74 -6.10
CA ALA A 136 1.01 17.30 -5.79
C ALA A 136 1.54 16.82 -4.44
N SER A 137 0.70 16.85 -3.41
CA SER A 137 1.01 16.38 -2.06
C SER A 137 1.33 14.89 -2.03
N ALA A 138 0.44 14.07 -2.61
CA ALA A 138 0.60 12.62 -2.67
C ALA A 138 1.88 12.22 -3.42
N VAL A 139 2.14 12.81 -4.60
CA VAL A 139 3.35 12.56 -5.39
C VAL A 139 4.60 12.97 -4.61
N ALA A 140 4.61 14.16 -4.00
CA ALA A 140 5.76 14.60 -3.22
C ALA A 140 6.05 13.65 -2.05
N THR A 141 5.02 13.21 -1.31
CA THR A 141 5.18 12.24 -0.23
C THR A 141 5.66 10.88 -0.71
N LEU A 142 5.13 10.38 -1.84
CA LEU A 142 5.55 9.09 -2.42
C LEU A 142 6.99 9.14 -2.92
N VAL A 143 7.39 10.22 -3.60
CA VAL A 143 8.77 10.40 -4.08
C VAL A 143 9.72 10.55 -2.90
N ALA A 144 9.35 11.33 -1.89
CA ALA A 144 10.14 11.46 -0.67
C ALA A 144 10.30 10.12 0.06
N ALA A 145 9.22 9.32 0.15
CA ALA A 145 9.27 7.96 0.68
C ALA A 145 10.20 7.06 -0.13
N ALA A 146 10.12 7.12 -1.45
CA ALA A 146 10.93 6.31 -2.35
C ALA A 146 12.42 6.66 -2.25
N TRP A 147 12.76 7.93 -2.05
CA TRP A 147 14.15 8.40 -2.02
C TRP A 147 14.77 8.45 -0.63
N ALA A 148 13.98 8.24 0.42
CA ALA A 148 14.48 8.08 1.77
C ALA A 148 15.16 6.71 1.94
N PRO A 149 16.50 6.65 2.01
CA PRO A 149 17.24 5.42 1.74
C PRO A 149 17.58 4.57 2.96
N SER A 150 17.50 5.13 4.17
CA SER A 150 18.27 4.58 5.30
C SER A 150 17.51 4.58 6.62
N ASN A 151 16.69 5.59 6.83
CA ASN A 151 15.71 5.65 7.89
C ASN A 151 14.40 5.03 7.38
N ARG A 152 14.21 3.72 7.58
CA ARG A 152 12.90 3.07 7.37
C ARG A 152 11.77 3.77 8.14
N ILE A 153 12.11 4.44 9.26
CA ILE A 153 11.25 5.41 9.97
C ILE A 153 10.79 6.53 9.04
N GLY A 154 11.68 7.07 8.22
CA GLY A 154 11.40 8.07 7.20
C GLY A 154 10.42 7.60 6.13
N LYS A 155 10.54 6.35 5.66
CA LYS A 155 9.55 5.74 4.75
C LYS A 155 8.20 5.55 5.43
N SER A 156 8.19 5.05 6.66
CA SER A 156 6.98 4.93 7.47
C SER A 156 6.33 6.29 7.75
N LEU A 157 7.11 7.33 8.01
CA LEU A 157 6.64 8.70 8.21
C LEU A 157 6.09 9.29 6.91
N ALA A 158 6.71 9.01 5.77
CA ALA A 158 6.22 9.47 4.48
C ALA A 158 4.94 8.73 4.06
N LEU A 159 4.83 7.43 4.34
CA LEU A 159 3.60 6.65 4.16
C LEU A 159 2.51 7.11 5.14
N ALA A 160 2.86 7.35 6.41
CA ALA A 160 1.95 7.93 7.40
C ALA A 160 1.53 9.34 6.99
N GLY A 161 2.42 10.13 6.38
CA GLY A 161 2.12 11.42 5.79
C GLY A 161 1.15 11.31 4.63
N LEU A 162 1.34 10.36 3.71
CA LEU A 162 0.39 10.06 2.64
C LEU A 162 -0.97 9.65 3.19
N LEU A 163 -1.00 8.75 4.18
CA LEU A 163 -2.23 8.33 4.87
C LEU A 163 -2.88 9.48 5.65
N ALA A 164 -2.10 10.38 6.23
CA ALA A 164 -2.60 11.56 6.91
C ALA A 164 -3.15 12.58 5.91
N VAL A 165 -2.54 12.74 4.72
CA VAL A 165 -3.08 13.58 3.64
C VAL A 165 -4.37 12.98 3.08
N LEU A 166 -4.41 11.67 2.85
CA LEU A 166 -5.62 10.94 2.46
C LEU A 166 -6.71 11.01 3.52
N GLY A 167 -6.34 10.82 4.79
CA GLY A 167 -7.23 10.88 5.94
C GLY A 167 -7.74 12.29 6.21
N PHE A 168 -6.90 13.30 6.05
CA PHE A 168 -7.28 14.71 6.12
C PHE A 168 -8.20 15.08 4.96
N ALA A 169 -7.92 14.60 3.74
CA ALA A 169 -8.81 14.78 2.61
C ALA A 169 -10.17 14.11 2.89
N MET A 170 -10.19 12.82 3.30
CA MET A 170 -11.41 12.10 3.70
C MET A 170 -12.16 12.76 4.85
N TYR A 171 -11.44 13.33 5.81
CA TYR A 171 -12.00 14.09 6.90
C TYR A 171 -12.68 15.38 6.40
N LEU A 172 -12.00 16.16 5.55
CA LEU A 172 -12.59 17.32 4.90
C LEU A 172 -13.83 16.91 4.08
N PHE A 173 -13.74 15.82 3.31
CA PHE A 173 -14.86 15.26 2.53
C PHE A 173 -16.08 14.93 3.40
N HIS A 174 -15.88 14.35 4.58
CA HIS A 174 -16.97 13.88 5.43
C HIS A 174 -17.56 14.98 6.33
N ASN A 175 -16.72 15.86 6.88
CA ASN A 175 -17.16 16.84 7.88
C ASN A 175 -17.74 18.13 7.30
N SER A 176 -17.31 18.55 6.10
CA SER A 176 -17.73 19.84 5.57
C SER A 176 -19.19 19.85 5.08
N HIS A 177 -19.80 18.68 4.83
CA HIS A 177 -21.11 18.62 4.16
C HIS A 177 -22.16 17.74 4.85
N HIS A 178 -21.87 17.16 6.03
CA HIS A 178 -22.81 16.33 6.82
C HIS A 178 -23.53 15.20 6.04
N ASP A 179 -23.02 14.82 4.86
CA ASP A 179 -23.69 13.88 3.97
C ASP A 179 -23.02 12.51 4.08
N PRO A 180 -23.75 11.43 4.47
CA PRO A 180 -23.20 10.09 4.64
C PRO A 180 -22.96 9.35 3.31
N ASP A 181 -22.87 10.07 2.20
CA ASP A 181 -22.74 9.48 0.87
C ASP A 181 -21.51 8.57 0.75
N VAL A 182 -21.71 7.48 0.02
CA VAL A 182 -20.65 6.53 -0.33
C VAL A 182 -19.49 7.30 -0.99
N LEU A 183 -18.24 6.93 -0.66
CA LEU A 183 -17.01 7.62 -1.08
C LEU A 183 -17.01 8.05 -2.57
N LEU A 184 -17.58 7.24 -3.46
CA LEU A 184 -17.66 7.53 -4.89
C LEU A 184 -18.63 8.67 -5.24
N LEU A 185 -19.81 8.72 -4.59
CA LEU A 185 -20.77 9.82 -4.73
C LEU A 185 -20.20 11.10 -4.12
N ALA A 186 -19.50 10.98 -2.99
CA ALA A 186 -18.79 12.10 -2.38
C ALA A 186 -17.70 12.66 -3.30
N ILE A 187 -16.87 11.81 -3.92
CA ILE A 187 -15.84 12.25 -4.89
C ILE A 187 -16.47 12.85 -6.16
N GLY A 188 -17.72 12.53 -6.48
CA GLY A 188 -18.44 13.13 -7.61
C GLY A 188 -18.93 14.56 -7.36
N LYS A 189 -19.06 14.98 -6.10
CA LYS A 189 -19.57 16.30 -5.72
C LYS A 189 -18.47 17.35 -5.78
N LEU A 190 -18.64 18.31 -6.68
CA LEU A 190 -17.67 19.36 -6.98
C LEU A 190 -17.38 20.29 -5.79
N GLU A 191 -18.40 20.53 -4.97
CA GLU A 191 -18.34 21.36 -3.77
C GLU A 191 -17.29 20.87 -2.78
N TYR A 192 -17.05 19.55 -2.74
CA TYR A 192 -16.13 18.95 -1.78
C TYR A 192 -14.66 19.21 -2.09
N PHE A 193 -14.36 19.72 -3.29
CA PHE A 193 -13.02 20.11 -3.69
C PHE A 193 -12.80 21.63 -3.66
N GLN A 194 -13.81 22.39 -3.25
CA GLN A 194 -13.70 23.82 -2.99
C GLN A 194 -13.15 24.03 -1.57
N LEU A 195 -11.83 23.97 -1.48
CA LEU A 195 -11.13 24.08 -0.20
C LEU A 195 -11.08 25.53 0.29
N VAL A 196 -11.02 25.73 1.60
CA VAL A 196 -10.77 27.05 2.19
C VAL A 196 -9.27 27.38 2.12
N TRP A 197 -8.91 28.67 2.17
CA TRP A 197 -7.52 29.12 1.99
C TRP A 197 -6.49 28.41 2.91
N TYR A 198 -6.87 28.08 4.16
CA TYR A 198 -5.97 27.42 5.11
C TYR A 198 -5.77 25.94 4.78
N GLU A 199 -6.74 25.28 4.13
CA GLU A 199 -6.63 23.90 3.63
C GLU A 199 -5.68 23.85 2.43
N TYR A 200 -5.80 24.82 1.52
CA TYR A 200 -4.80 25.00 0.45
C TYR A 200 -3.41 25.24 1.02
N ALA A 201 -3.27 26.09 2.04
CA ALA A 201 -1.98 26.33 2.70
C ALA A 201 -1.40 25.05 3.31
N ALA A 202 -2.23 24.22 3.96
CA ALA A 202 -1.83 22.93 4.50
C ALA A 202 -1.35 21.96 3.39
N LEU A 203 -2.09 21.86 2.28
CA LEU A 203 -1.69 21.04 1.12
C LEU A 203 -0.43 21.57 0.42
N ILE A 204 -0.15 22.87 0.46
CA ILE A 204 1.13 23.44 -0.04
C ILE A 204 2.29 23.09 0.90
N LEU A 205 2.07 23.06 2.20
CA LEU A 205 3.10 22.78 3.18
C LEU A 205 3.62 21.34 3.07
N VAL A 206 2.74 20.38 2.74
CA VAL A 206 3.10 18.96 2.58
C VAL A 206 4.24 18.71 1.58
N PRO A 207 4.17 19.14 0.30
CA PRO A 207 5.25 18.94 -0.66
C PRO A 207 6.53 19.68 -0.27
N ILE A 208 6.45 20.85 0.40
CA ILE A 208 7.63 21.56 0.90
C ILE A 208 8.35 20.70 1.96
N VAL A 209 7.62 20.20 2.95
CA VAL A 209 8.17 19.33 4.00
C VAL A 209 8.72 18.03 3.40
N ALA A 210 8.01 17.44 2.44
CA ALA A 210 8.45 16.23 1.76
C ALA A 210 9.76 16.44 0.98
N ILE A 211 9.92 17.58 0.29
CA ILE A 211 11.16 17.95 -0.41
C ILE A 211 12.31 18.13 0.60
N LEU A 212 12.10 18.88 1.68
CA LEU A 212 13.12 19.10 2.71
C LEU A 212 13.57 17.77 3.34
N PHE A 213 12.60 16.90 3.64
CA PHE A 213 12.86 15.56 4.15
C PHE A 213 13.66 14.72 3.15
N ALA A 214 13.29 14.71 1.87
CA ALA A 214 14.01 14.00 0.82
C ALA A 214 15.44 14.54 0.63
N ILE A 215 15.66 15.86 0.74
CA ILE A 215 17.00 16.46 0.69
C ILE A 215 17.86 15.90 1.83
N ALA A 216 17.36 15.94 3.06
CA ALA A 216 18.09 15.44 4.23
C ALA A 216 18.40 13.93 4.09
N ALA A 217 17.43 13.15 3.58
CA ALA A 217 17.57 11.71 3.41
C ALA A 217 18.59 11.34 2.32
N VAL A 218 18.55 12.02 1.16
CA VAL A 218 19.54 11.83 0.08
C VAL A 218 20.92 12.33 0.50
N ASP A 219 20.99 13.38 1.34
CA ASP A 219 22.27 13.90 1.82
C ASP A 219 22.97 12.92 2.76
N GLY A 220 22.22 12.31 3.68
CA GLY A 220 22.72 11.21 4.52
C GLY A 220 23.27 10.06 3.67
N GLN A 221 22.55 9.68 2.63
CA GLN A 221 22.91 8.68 1.64
C GLN A 221 24.27 8.94 0.98
N ARG A 222 24.52 10.19 0.53
CA ARG A 222 25.76 10.59 -0.14
C ARG A 222 26.96 10.57 0.79
N HIS A 223 26.75 10.84 2.07
CA HIS A 223 27.80 10.93 3.08
C HIS A 223 27.96 9.65 3.91
N GLY A 224 27.25 8.58 3.57
CA GLY A 224 27.37 7.25 4.19
C GLY A 224 26.63 7.10 5.51
N ASP A 225 25.43 7.68 5.66
CA ASP A 225 24.50 7.54 6.80
C ASP A 225 25.13 7.69 8.20
N ARG A 226 26.15 8.55 8.30
CA ARG A 226 26.92 8.76 9.53
C ARG A 226 26.08 9.17 10.74
N TRP A 227 24.87 9.69 10.54
CA TRP A 227 24.00 10.14 11.63
C TRP A 227 23.46 8.97 12.46
N LEU A 228 23.00 7.88 11.82
CA LEU A 228 22.55 6.67 12.53
C LEU A 228 23.72 5.93 13.14
N ASP A 229 24.87 5.87 12.47
CA ASP A 229 26.09 5.31 13.03
C ASP A 229 26.58 6.10 14.24
N ARG A 230 26.42 7.43 14.27
CA ARG A 230 26.71 8.26 15.46
C ARG A 230 25.73 8.02 16.59
N PHE A 231 24.42 7.89 16.31
CA PHE A 231 23.42 7.62 17.33
C PHE A 231 23.60 6.21 17.92
N HIS A 232 23.78 5.21 17.07
CA HIS A 232 24.06 3.84 17.49
C HIS A 232 25.42 3.72 18.18
N SER A 233 26.47 4.40 17.72
CA SER A 233 27.77 4.39 18.40
C SER A 233 27.76 5.19 19.71
N ALA A 234 26.89 6.19 19.86
CA ALA A 234 26.66 6.87 21.13
C ALA A 234 25.96 5.94 22.14
N LEU A 235 24.94 5.20 21.71
CA LEU A 235 24.26 4.19 22.52
C LEU A 235 25.11 2.93 22.77
N SER A 236 25.93 2.51 21.83
CA SER A 236 26.76 1.30 21.91
C SER A 236 28.15 1.56 22.50
N ARG A 237 28.54 2.82 22.74
CA ARG A 237 29.79 3.16 23.44
C ARG A 237 29.81 2.67 24.89
N GLN A 238 28.68 2.21 25.43
CA GLN A 238 28.56 1.89 26.84
C GLN A 238 28.97 0.46 27.23
N THR A 239 29.26 -0.44 26.28
CA THR A 239 29.80 -1.77 26.61
C THR A 239 30.75 -2.25 25.51
N ARG A 240 32.00 -1.77 25.52
CA ARG A 240 33.07 -2.63 25.01
C ARG A 240 33.06 -3.87 25.91
N PRO A 241 32.77 -5.08 25.40
CA PRO A 241 32.96 -6.26 26.20
C PRO A 241 34.46 -6.32 26.49
N THR A 242 34.83 -5.96 27.72
CA THR A 242 36.10 -6.37 28.29
C THR A 242 36.20 -7.86 28.02
N THR A 243 37.26 -8.24 27.32
CA THR A 243 37.66 -9.58 26.92
C THR A 243 37.75 -10.52 28.13
N LEU A 244 36.60 -10.91 28.66
CA LEU A 244 36.45 -11.86 29.74
C LEU A 244 35.80 -13.12 29.15
N MET A 245 36.68 -14.08 28.92
CA MET A 245 36.43 -15.52 28.83
C MET A 245 35.44 -15.99 27.76
N HIS A 246 36.03 -16.57 26.70
CA HIS A 246 35.43 -17.59 25.84
C HIS A 246 35.02 -18.84 26.64
N SER A 247 33.99 -18.71 27.47
CA SER A 247 33.17 -19.83 27.91
C SER A 247 32.26 -20.21 26.75
N THR A 248 32.24 -21.50 26.43
CA THR A 248 31.56 -22.21 25.34
C THR A 248 30.02 -22.17 25.41
N MET A 249 29.44 -21.04 25.82
CA MET A 249 27.99 -20.87 25.76
C MET A 249 27.58 -20.67 24.30
N ARG A 250 26.82 -21.62 23.76
CA ARG A 250 26.04 -21.38 22.55
C ARG A 250 25.01 -20.30 22.91
N PRO A 251 25.09 -19.08 22.36
CA PRO A 251 24.22 -17.97 22.76
C PRO A 251 22.75 -18.20 22.40
N PHE A 252 22.47 -19.20 21.54
CA PHE A 252 21.14 -19.63 21.16
C PHE A 252 20.99 -21.14 21.33
N SER A 253 19.80 -21.58 21.73
CA SER A 253 19.45 -23.00 21.89
C SER A 253 19.37 -23.77 20.56
N SER A 254 19.13 -23.08 19.44
CA SER A 254 19.06 -23.67 18.10
C SER A 254 19.46 -22.69 16.99
N PRO A 255 19.85 -23.17 15.79
CA PRO A 255 20.08 -22.32 14.62
C PRO A 255 18.84 -21.53 14.22
N LEU A 256 17.65 -22.11 14.38
CA LEU A 256 16.38 -21.45 14.07
C LEU A 256 16.12 -20.27 15.02
N ALA A 257 16.41 -20.43 16.32
CA ALA A 257 16.31 -19.33 17.28
C ALA A 257 17.28 -18.19 16.94
N ALA A 258 18.52 -18.51 16.55
CA ALA A 258 19.50 -17.52 16.11
C ALA A 258 19.02 -16.76 14.86
N GLN A 259 18.44 -17.47 13.89
CA GLN A 259 17.90 -16.86 12.67
C GLN A 259 16.65 -16.01 12.95
N CYS A 260 15.72 -16.48 13.79
CA CYS A 260 14.57 -15.69 14.24
C CYS A 260 15.02 -14.42 14.94
N TRP A 261 16.00 -14.50 15.85
CA TRP A 261 16.56 -13.33 16.53
C TRP A 261 17.22 -12.36 15.54
N TYR A 262 17.95 -12.89 14.55
CA TYR A 262 18.54 -12.07 13.50
C TYR A 262 17.47 -11.31 12.70
N GLU A 263 16.42 -11.98 12.22
CA GLU A 263 15.35 -11.34 11.45
C GLU A 263 14.52 -10.37 12.33
N MET A 264 14.32 -10.72 13.61
CA MET A 264 13.73 -9.82 14.62
C MET A 264 14.54 -8.52 14.74
N ARG A 265 15.86 -8.62 14.83
CA ARG A 265 16.74 -7.45 14.89
C ARG A 265 16.77 -6.68 13.57
N ARG A 266 16.71 -7.39 12.45
CA ARG A 266 16.76 -6.80 11.11
C ARG A 266 15.51 -6.00 10.79
N PHE A 267 14.32 -6.52 11.08
CA PHE A 267 13.06 -5.84 10.73
C PHE A 267 11.96 -5.99 11.79
N GLY A 268 11.92 -7.05 12.60
CA GLY A 268 10.87 -7.23 13.61
C GLY A 268 10.76 -6.08 14.61
N PHE A 269 11.87 -5.63 15.21
CA PHE A 269 11.87 -4.46 16.11
C PHE A 269 11.43 -3.18 15.41
N ARG A 270 11.57 -3.08 14.09
CA ARG A 270 11.12 -1.91 13.32
C ARG A 270 9.60 -1.91 13.19
N VAL A 271 9.01 -3.07 12.88
CA VAL A 271 7.55 -3.26 12.91
C VAL A 271 7.01 -2.91 14.29
N LEU A 272 7.68 -3.36 15.36
CA LEU A 272 7.29 -3.02 16.72
C LEU A 272 7.43 -1.52 17.03
N THR A 273 8.50 -0.87 16.54
CA THR A 273 8.66 0.58 16.71
C THR A 273 7.53 1.34 16.00
N LEU A 274 7.20 0.95 14.77
CA LEU A 274 6.06 1.51 14.06
C LEU A 274 4.76 1.21 14.80
N ALA A 275 4.62 0.02 15.36
CA ALA A 275 3.47 -0.35 16.16
C ALA A 275 3.36 0.41 17.48
N THR A 276 4.46 0.94 18.02
CA THR A 276 4.41 1.85 19.18
C THR A 276 4.09 3.28 18.77
N LEU A 277 4.59 3.75 17.62
CA LEU A 277 4.36 5.11 17.14
C LEU A 277 2.99 5.30 16.48
N GLY A 278 2.50 4.27 15.80
CA GLY A 278 1.22 4.27 15.09
C GLY A 278 0.04 4.63 15.99
N PRO A 279 -0.13 3.99 17.17
CA PRO A 279 -1.16 4.35 18.12
C PRO A 279 -1.03 5.76 18.66
N LEU A 280 0.20 6.24 18.91
CA LEU A 280 0.41 7.63 19.35
C LEU A 280 -0.03 8.63 18.27
N LEU A 281 0.28 8.34 17.00
CA LEU A 281 -0.14 9.17 15.88
C LEU A 281 -1.67 9.12 15.70
N ALA A 282 -2.27 7.94 15.78
CA ALA A 282 -3.72 7.78 15.72
C ALA A 282 -4.44 8.53 16.84
N ILE A 283 -3.94 8.41 18.08
CA ILE A 283 -4.43 9.16 19.24
C ILE A 283 -4.29 10.64 18.97
N GLY A 284 -3.10 11.14 18.58
CA GLY A 284 -2.89 12.55 18.30
C GLY A 284 -3.83 13.11 17.24
N VAL A 285 -4.08 12.38 16.16
CA VAL A 285 -5.04 12.74 15.12
C VAL A 285 -6.46 12.78 15.70
N ILE A 286 -6.94 11.70 16.32
CA ILE A 286 -8.30 11.64 16.86
C ILE A 286 -8.52 12.69 17.95
N SER A 287 -7.57 12.88 18.87
CA SER A 287 -7.63 13.92 19.89
C SER A 287 -7.67 15.32 19.27
N GLY A 288 -6.84 15.59 18.25
CA GLY A 288 -6.85 16.86 17.55
C GLY A 288 -8.19 17.15 16.87
N LEU A 289 -8.78 16.12 16.25
CA LEU A 289 -10.12 16.22 15.64
C LEU A 289 -11.23 16.42 16.68
N LEU A 290 -11.18 15.70 17.80
CA LEU A 290 -12.12 15.89 18.90
C LEU A 290 -11.98 17.26 19.57
N TRP A 291 -10.75 17.80 19.63
CA TRP A 291 -10.51 19.15 20.14
C TRP A 291 -11.07 20.21 19.19
N ALA A 292 -10.86 20.05 17.88
CA ALA A 292 -11.43 20.93 16.86
C ALA A 292 -12.97 20.83 16.80
N HIS A 293 -13.52 19.63 17.06
CA HIS A 293 -14.95 19.35 17.00
C HIS A 293 -15.42 18.54 18.21
N PRO A 294 -15.70 19.22 19.34
CA PRO A 294 -16.21 18.57 20.54
C PRO A 294 -17.52 17.84 20.23
N GLY A 295 -17.59 16.55 20.57
CA GLY A 295 -18.79 15.71 20.36
C GLY A 295 -18.89 15.04 18.99
N TRP A 296 -17.84 15.08 18.16
CA TRP A 296 -17.83 14.42 16.86
C TRP A 296 -17.99 12.89 16.97
N GLN A 297 -19.14 12.38 16.51
CA GLN A 297 -19.48 10.94 16.57
C GLN A 297 -18.61 10.09 15.63
N GLY A 298 -17.98 10.70 14.62
CA GLY A 298 -17.09 10.01 13.67
C GLY A 298 -15.77 9.51 14.30
N ALA A 299 -15.43 9.92 15.52
CA ALA A 299 -14.23 9.46 16.21
C ALA A 299 -14.21 7.94 16.44
N ALA A 300 -15.35 7.33 16.74
CA ALA A 300 -15.48 5.88 16.92
C ALA A 300 -15.23 5.14 15.59
N ASN A 301 -15.83 5.62 14.49
CA ASN A 301 -15.64 5.06 13.15
C ASN A 301 -14.19 5.18 12.69
N LEU A 302 -13.56 6.33 12.92
CA LEU A 302 -12.16 6.56 12.59
C LEU A 302 -11.23 5.65 13.41
N ALA A 303 -11.51 5.45 14.70
CA ALA A 303 -10.76 4.53 15.55
C ALA A 303 -10.89 3.09 15.03
N LEU A 304 -12.09 2.62 14.68
CA LEU A 304 -12.31 1.29 14.12
C LEU A 304 -11.63 1.11 12.76
N ALA A 305 -11.73 2.10 11.87
CA ALA A 305 -11.04 2.08 10.59
C ALA A 305 -9.52 2.01 10.79
N THR A 306 -8.98 2.76 11.75
CA THR A 306 -7.56 2.71 12.10
C THR A 306 -7.16 1.34 12.63
N ILE A 307 -7.95 0.74 13.52
CA ILE A 307 -7.72 -0.62 14.02
C ILE A 307 -7.77 -1.65 12.89
N ALA A 308 -8.70 -1.52 11.94
CA ALA A 308 -8.88 -2.44 10.83
C ALA A 308 -7.75 -2.34 9.79
N LEU A 309 -7.24 -1.13 9.53
CA LEU A 309 -6.21 -0.87 8.51
C LEU A 309 -4.78 -0.99 9.02
N CYS A 310 -4.53 -0.78 10.33
CA CYS A 310 -3.19 -0.86 10.89
C CYS A 310 -2.44 -2.18 10.66
N PRO A 311 -3.09 -3.37 10.63
CA PRO A 311 -2.36 -4.62 10.42
C PRO A 311 -1.73 -4.68 9.03
N ILE A 312 -2.38 -4.09 8.02
CA ILE A 312 -1.85 -3.97 6.66
C ILE A 312 -0.62 -3.07 6.66
N ALA A 313 -0.68 -1.92 7.33
CA ALA A 313 0.45 -1.00 7.43
C ALA A 313 1.65 -1.66 8.13
N TYR A 314 1.42 -2.42 9.21
CA TYR A 314 2.47 -3.16 9.90
C TYR A 314 3.06 -4.28 9.05
N GLN A 315 2.23 -5.05 8.35
CA GLN A 315 2.70 -6.07 7.41
C GLN A 315 3.56 -5.46 6.31
N LEU A 316 3.10 -4.40 5.64
CA LEU A 316 3.87 -3.71 4.60
C LEU A 316 5.23 -3.25 5.13
N SER A 317 5.27 -2.69 6.35
CA SER A 317 6.53 -2.26 6.98
C SER A 317 7.48 -3.42 7.30
N GLY A 318 6.95 -4.56 7.75
CA GLY A 318 7.73 -5.75 8.06
C GLY A 318 8.28 -6.40 6.80
N LEU A 319 7.47 -6.42 5.75
CA LEU A 319 7.78 -7.05 4.49
C LEU A 319 8.89 -6.35 3.73
N GLU A 320 8.94 -5.02 3.72
CA GLU A 320 10.08 -4.30 3.15
C GLU A 320 11.41 -4.77 3.79
N GLY A 321 11.42 -4.93 5.11
CA GLY A 321 12.57 -5.45 5.84
C GLY A 321 12.83 -6.93 5.59
N ALA A 322 11.77 -7.73 5.43
CA ALA A 322 11.83 -9.17 5.21
C ALA A 322 12.33 -9.53 3.81
N ILE A 323 11.92 -8.80 2.78
CA ILE A 323 12.43 -8.93 1.40
C ILE A 323 13.96 -8.80 1.41
N GLY A 324 14.50 -7.91 2.24
CA GLY A 324 15.93 -7.87 2.52
C GLY A 324 16.78 -7.21 1.43
N LEU A 325 16.14 -6.76 0.35
CA LEU A 325 16.70 -5.90 -0.67
C LEU A 325 17.19 -4.58 -0.05
N GLN A 326 18.46 -4.23 -0.30
CA GLN A 326 19.07 -3.00 0.19
C GLN A 326 19.21 -2.01 -0.95
N HIS A 327 18.87 -0.74 -0.68
CA HIS A 327 19.14 0.34 -1.62
C HIS A 327 20.57 0.82 -1.38
N LYS A 328 21.50 0.58 -2.31
CA LYS A 328 22.87 1.09 -2.26
C LYS A 328 23.13 1.92 -3.50
N GLN A 329 23.48 3.19 -3.34
CA GLN A 329 23.79 4.09 -4.47
C GLN A 329 22.69 4.12 -5.55
N GLY A 330 21.44 4.02 -5.10
CA GLY A 330 20.27 3.96 -5.96
C GLY A 330 20.04 2.62 -6.67
N THR A 331 20.82 1.55 -6.43
CA THR A 331 20.53 0.18 -6.88
C THR A 331 19.88 -0.62 -5.77
N VAL A 332 18.99 -1.54 -6.14
CA VAL A 332 18.38 -2.48 -5.21
C VAL A 332 19.07 -3.83 -5.35
N GLU A 333 19.81 -4.23 -4.32
CA GLU A 333 20.65 -5.42 -4.35
C GLU A 333 20.47 -6.25 -3.07
N TYR A 334 20.57 -7.57 -3.23
CA TYR A 334 20.62 -8.49 -2.10
C TYR A 334 22.03 -8.40 -1.48
N SER A 335 22.14 -8.38 -0.14
CA SER A 335 23.48 -8.38 0.46
C SER A 335 24.15 -9.75 0.24
N ALA A 336 25.47 -9.76 0.01
CA ALA A 336 26.22 -11.01 -0.16
C ALA A 336 25.97 -11.98 1.01
N PHE A 337 25.91 -11.46 2.24
CA PHE A 337 25.58 -12.24 3.42
C PHE A 337 24.18 -12.86 3.38
N ASP A 338 23.17 -12.13 2.88
CA ASP A 338 21.83 -12.66 2.74
C ASP A 338 21.76 -13.74 1.64
N ALA A 339 22.52 -13.57 0.56
CA ALA A 339 22.53 -14.49 -0.57
C ALA A 339 23.21 -15.82 -0.23
N THR A 340 24.27 -15.81 0.58
CA THR A 340 25.10 -17.00 0.84
C THR A 340 24.74 -17.75 2.14
N ARG A 341 23.55 -17.53 2.72
CA ARG A 341 23.16 -18.19 3.97
C ARG A 341 23.06 -19.71 3.83
N PRO A 342 23.57 -20.53 4.77
CA PRO A 342 23.45 -21.98 4.69
C PRO A 342 22.05 -22.47 5.14
N MET A 343 20.99 -21.92 4.54
CA MET A 343 19.59 -22.29 4.79
C MET A 343 18.85 -22.41 3.47
N SER A 344 17.87 -23.32 3.41
CA SER A 344 16.99 -23.43 2.26
C SER A 344 16.01 -22.25 2.20
N ASN A 345 15.54 -21.91 1.00
CA ASN A 345 14.71 -20.72 0.77
C ASN A 345 13.36 -20.80 1.49
N ASP A 346 12.77 -21.99 1.61
CA ASP A 346 11.53 -22.27 2.34
C ASP A 346 11.68 -21.98 3.85
N GLN A 347 12.77 -22.43 4.47
CA GLN A 347 13.05 -22.17 5.89
C GLN A 347 13.25 -20.68 6.13
N LEU A 348 14.01 -20.01 5.25
CA LEU A 348 14.28 -18.59 5.36
C LEU A 348 12.99 -17.76 5.23
N ILE A 349 12.11 -18.10 4.29
CA ILE A 349 10.80 -17.44 4.13
C ILE A 349 9.88 -17.73 5.30
N THR A 350 9.84 -18.97 5.77
CA THR A 350 9.02 -19.34 6.92
C THR A 350 9.38 -18.49 8.14
N ILE A 351 10.67 -18.32 8.42
CA ILE A 351 11.15 -17.46 9.52
C ILE A 351 10.81 -15.99 9.26
N LYS A 352 11.01 -15.50 8.03
CA LYS A 352 10.66 -14.13 7.66
C LYS A 352 9.18 -13.82 7.85
N LEU A 353 8.30 -14.68 7.33
CA LEU A 353 6.85 -14.58 7.47
C LEU A 353 6.42 -14.69 8.93
N PHE A 354 7.02 -15.62 9.68
CA PHE A 354 6.74 -15.75 11.12
C PHE A 354 7.06 -14.47 11.88
N VAL A 355 8.24 -13.88 11.68
CA VAL A 355 8.63 -12.64 12.36
C VAL A 355 7.73 -11.48 11.92
N VAL A 356 7.40 -11.35 10.63
CA VAL A 356 6.47 -10.31 10.15
C VAL A 356 5.10 -10.47 10.78
N ALA A 357 4.52 -11.68 10.74
CA ALA A 357 3.20 -11.96 11.27
C ALA A 357 3.14 -11.74 12.79
N ALA A 358 4.12 -12.25 13.53
CA ALA A 358 4.18 -12.10 14.99
C ALA A 358 4.32 -10.64 15.42
N CYS A 359 5.22 -9.88 14.79
CA CYS A 359 5.42 -8.46 15.13
C CYS A 359 4.22 -7.60 14.74
N SER A 360 3.62 -7.88 13.59
CA SER A 360 2.47 -7.12 13.10
C SER A 360 1.20 -7.44 13.90
N LEU A 361 1.02 -8.70 14.34
CA LEU A 361 -0.03 -9.08 15.29
C LEU A 361 0.17 -8.42 16.66
N ALA A 362 1.38 -8.44 17.21
CA ALA A 362 1.70 -7.75 18.45
C ALA A 362 1.40 -6.24 18.33
N GLY A 363 1.72 -5.65 17.18
CA GLY A 363 1.40 -4.25 16.92
C GLY A 363 -0.07 -3.95 16.77
N TRP A 364 -0.83 -4.87 16.16
CA TRP A 364 -2.29 -4.76 16.08
C TRP A 364 -2.94 -4.79 17.46
N LEU A 365 -2.52 -5.73 18.32
CA LEU A 365 -2.98 -5.81 19.71
C LEU A 365 -2.66 -4.52 20.48
N LEU A 366 -1.46 -3.97 20.29
CA LEU A 366 -1.07 -2.70 20.91
C LEU A 366 -1.96 -1.54 20.44
N MET A 367 -2.29 -1.47 19.15
CA MET A 367 -3.22 -0.48 18.61
C MET A 367 -4.62 -0.61 19.21
N VAL A 368 -5.16 -1.82 19.29
CA VAL A 368 -6.48 -2.09 19.91
C VAL A 368 -6.50 -1.64 21.37
N MET A 369 -5.47 -1.99 22.15
CA MET A 369 -5.39 -1.59 23.56
C MET A 369 -5.27 -0.07 23.71
N ALA A 370 -4.38 0.56 22.94
CA ALA A 370 -4.14 2.00 23.03
C ALA A 370 -5.37 2.83 22.64
N LEU A 371 -6.03 2.48 21.52
CA LEU A 371 -7.24 3.17 21.10
C LEU A 371 -8.44 2.85 21.99
N GLY A 372 -8.50 1.66 22.59
CA GLY A 372 -9.49 1.33 23.61
C GLY A 372 -9.36 2.22 24.85
N VAL A 373 -8.14 2.37 25.38
CA VAL A 373 -7.85 3.28 26.51
C VAL A 373 -8.16 4.73 26.13
N HIS A 374 -7.72 5.18 24.94
CA HIS A 374 -8.02 6.53 24.47
C HIS A 374 -9.53 6.78 24.34
N ALA A 375 -10.30 5.81 23.85
CA ALA A 375 -11.75 5.93 23.75
C ALA A 375 -12.44 6.09 25.10
N MET A 376 -11.93 5.42 26.14
CA MET A 376 -12.41 5.59 27.52
C MET A 376 -12.09 7.00 28.04
N VAL A 377 -10.86 7.48 27.83
CA VAL A 377 -10.40 8.80 28.31
C VAL A 377 -11.09 9.95 27.57
N ALA A 378 -11.21 9.84 26.26
CA ALA A 378 -11.79 10.87 25.40
C ALA A 378 -13.33 10.81 25.31
N GLY A 379 -13.97 9.86 26.01
CA GLY A 379 -15.43 9.82 26.19
C GLY A 379 -16.24 9.25 25.02
N TYR A 380 -15.62 8.62 24.02
CA TYR A 380 -16.31 8.01 22.88
C TYR A 380 -16.43 6.48 22.97
N TRP A 381 -16.06 5.87 24.10
CA TRP A 381 -16.25 4.43 24.36
C TRP A 381 -17.69 3.93 24.17
N PRO A 382 -18.75 4.63 24.63
CA PRO A 382 -20.13 4.15 24.43
C PRO A 382 -20.49 3.96 22.95
N ALA A 383 -19.98 4.81 22.06
CA ALA A 383 -20.20 4.67 20.62
C ALA A 383 -19.52 3.42 20.05
N LEU A 384 -18.31 3.07 20.52
CA LEU A 384 -17.66 1.81 20.14
C LEU A 384 -18.43 0.59 20.64
N VAL A 385 -18.94 0.64 21.88
CA VAL A 385 -19.76 -0.44 22.44
C VAL A 385 -21.05 -0.60 21.64
N GLN A 386 -21.73 0.50 21.30
CA GLN A 386 -22.94 0.46 20.47
C GLN A 386 -22.70 -0.17 19.09
N ILE A 387 -21.58 0.15 18.43
CA ILE A 387 -21.18 -0.50 17.17
C ILE A 387 -20.94 -1.99 17.41
N GLY A 388 -20.22 -2.33 18.49
CA GLY A 388 -19.99 -3.71 18.91
C GLY A 388 -21.30 -4.49 19.16
N ASP A 389 -22.27 -3.88 19.83
CA ASP A 389 -23.59 -4.46 20.11
C ASP A 389 -24.44 -4.57 18.84
N THR A 390 -24.31 -3.63 17.90
CA THR A 390 -24.97 -3.70 16.60
C THR A 390 -24.41 -4.87 15.78
N VAL A 391 -23.10 -5.00 15.72
CA VAL A 391 -22.43 -6.14 15.06
C VAL A 391 -22.76 -7.44 15.80
N SER A 392 -22.74 -7.44 17.13
CA SER A 392 -23.02 -8.60 17.97
C SER A 392 -24.49 -9.01 17.92
N SER A 393 -25.45 -8.09 17.77
CA SER A 393 -26.87 -8.43 17.61
C SER A 393 -27.16 -8.99 16.22
N GLN A 394 -26.51 -8.46 15.18
CA GLN A 394 -26.53 -9.05 13.84
C GLN A 394 -25.88 -10.44 13.82
N LEU A 395 -24.80 -10.64 14.61
CA LEU A 395 -24.09 -11.90 14.74
C LEU A 395 -24.61 -12.81 15.88
N GLY A 396 -25.53 -12.34 16.72
CA GLY A 396 -25.95 -13.02 17.96
C GLY A 396 -26.84 -14.23 17.68
N GLN A 397 -27.37 -14.31 16.47
CA GLN A 397 -28.02 -15.50 15.92
C GLN A 397 -27.03 -16.57 15.44
N VAL A 398 -25.73 -16.33 15.61
CA VAL A 398 -24.66 -17.14 15.03
C VAL A 398 -23.91 -17.86 16.17
N SER A 399 -23.96 -19.20 16.17
CA SER A 399 -23.34 -20.03 17.22
C SER A 399 -21.84 -19.79 17.38
N VAL A 400 -21.28 -20.03 18.58
CA VAL A 400 -19.84 -19.91 18.92
C VAL A 400 -18.90 -20.52 17.87
N TYR A 401 -19.29 -21.65 17.25
CA TYR A 401 -18.56 -22.27 16.16
C TYR A 401 -18.19 -21.30 15.02
N TRP A 402 -19.10 -20.40 14.66
CA TRP A 402 -18.89 -19.42 13.59
C TRP A 402 -17.98 -18.27 14.00
N TRP A 403 -17.99 -17.89 15.27
CA TRP A 403 -17.03 -16.92 15.81
C TRP A 403 -15.61 -17.47 15.72
N VAL A 404 -15.42 -18.74 16.10
CA VAL A 404 -14.15 -19.44 15.97
C VAL A 404 -13.76 -19.55 14.49
N ALA A 405 -14.69 -19.94 13.61
CA ALA A 405 -14.44 -20.03 12.17
C ALA A 405 -14.06 -18.66 11.55
N GLY A 406 -14.72 -17.58 11.95
CA GLY A 406 -14.41 -16.22 11.53
C GLY A 406 -13.02 -15.77 11.99
N LEU A 407 -12.67 -16.04 13.24
CA LEU A 407 -11.34 -15.73 13.78
C LEU A 407 -10.24 -16.52 13.07
N VAL A 408 -10.46 -17.82 12.83
CA VAL A 408 -9.55 -18.66 12.03
C VAL A 408 -9.42 -18.10 10.61
N ASN A 409 -10.52 -17.71 9.96
CA ASN A 409 -10.49 -17.07 8.64
C ASN A 409 -9.66 -15.79 8.64
N ILE A 410 -9.83 -14.91 9.63
CA ILE A 410 -9.06 -13.67 9.74
C ILE A 410 -7.57 -13.99 9.90
N LEU A 411 -7.21 -14.94 10.76
CA LEU A 411 -5.81 -15.34 10.96
C LEU A 411 -5.19 -15.94 9.69
N LEU A 412 -5.92 -16.80 8.97
CA LEU A 412 -5.46 -17.41 7.73
C LEU A 412 -5.33 -16.39 6.60
N LEU A 413 -6.31 -15.50 6.46
CA LEU A 413 -6.26 -14.39 5.53
C LEU A 413 -5.08 -13.47 5.84
N TYR A 414 -4.80 -13.25 7.12
CA TYR A 414 -3.67 -12.43 7.57
C TYR A 414 -2.32 -13.02 7.14
N VAL A 415 -2.11 -14.32 7.38
CA VAL A 415 -0.88 -15.04 6.98
C VAL A 415 -0.76 -15.11 5.45
N SER A 416 -1.89 -15.35 4.77
CA SER A 416 -1.98 -15.31 3.32
C SER A 416 -1.55 -13.95 2.77
N ASN A 417 -2.11 -12.85 3.29
CA ASN A 417 -1.77 -11.50 2.87
C ASN A 417 -0.29 -11.18 3.09
N SER A 418 0.30 -11.62 4.20
CA SER A 418 1.76 -11.51 4.41
C SER A 418 2.55 -12.26 3.34
N SER A 419 2.10 -13.45 2.95
CA SER A 419 2.75 -14.27 1.92
C SER A 419 2.61 -13.64 0.53
N VAL A 420 1.41 -13.16 0.18
CA VAL A 420 1.12 -12.41 -1.05
C VAL A 420 2.04 -11.20 -1.14
N LEU A 421 2.05 -10.37 -0.11
CA LEU A 421 2.81 -9.12 -0.11
C LEU A 421 4.32 -9.38 -0.10
N LEU A 422 4.81 -10.47 0.52
CA LEU A 422 6.22 -10.88 0.43
C LEU A 422 6.58 -11.33 -0.99
N ALA A 423 5.78 -12.24 -1.55
CA ALA A 423 5.97 -12.75 -2.89
C ALA A 423 5.94 -11.61 -3.91
N PHE A 424 4.97 -10.72 -3.76
CA PHE A 424 4.81 -9.52 -4.56
C PHE A 424 5.99 -8.58 -4.37
N GLY A 425 6.41 -8.26 -3.16
CA GLY A 425 7.55 -7.37 -2.93
C GLY A 425 8.89 -7.90 -3.45
N LEU A 426 9.05 -9.22 -3.53
CA LEU A 426 10.18 -9.87 -4.19
C LEU A 426 10.01 -9.87 -5.72
N TRP A 427 8.82 -10.14 -6.23
CA TRP A 427 8.58 -10.25 -7.67
C TRP A 427 8.50 -8.88 -8.38
N LEU A 428 7.97 -7.89 -7.69
CA LEU A 428 7.67 -6.55 -8.17
C LEU A 428 8.89 -5.82 -8.76
N PRO A 429 10.07 -5.80 -8.11
CA PRO A 429 11.24 -5.17 -8.68
C PRO A 429 11.70 -5.78 -10.00
N LEU A 430 11.39 -7.07 -10.25
CA LEU A 430 11.78 -7.78 -11.47
C LEU A 430 10.73 -7.64 -12.60
N HIS A 431 9.48 -7.31 -12.25
CA HIS A 431 8.36 -7.31 -13.19
C HIS A 431 7.45 -6.08 -13.05
N PRO A 432 7.99 -4.86 -13.15
CA PRO A 432 7.22 -3.63 -12.95
C PRO A 432 6.11 -3.43 -13.98
N LYS A 433 6.24 -3.99 -15.19
CA LYS A 433 5.18 -3.92 -16.22
C LYS A 433 3.92 -4.66 -15.79
N THR A 434 4.10 -5.85 -15.21
CA THR A 434 2.97 -6.70 -14.81
C THR A 434 2.24 -6.15 -13.60
N LEU A 435 2.93 -5.38 -12.75
CA LEU A 435 2.29 -4.58 -11.69
C LEU A 435 1.22 -3.65 -12.26
N VAL A 436 1.54 -2.93 -13.34
CA VAL A 436 0.60 -1.99 -13.93
C VAL A 436 -0.56 -2.69 -14.58
N SER A 437 -0.32 -3.83 -15.25
CA SER A 437 -1.42 -4.68 -15.71
C SER A 437 -2.32 -5.13 -14.55
N ALA A 438 -1.75 -5.53 -13.41
CA ALA A 438 -2.51 -5.94 -12.24
C ALA A 438 -3.31 -4.78 -11.63
N PHE A 439 -2.70 -3.60 -11.45
CA PHE A 439 -3.40 -2.41 -10.98
C PHE A 439 -4.52 -1.99 -11.93
N PHE A 440 -4.28 -2.06 -13.25
CA PHE A 440 -5.29 -1.76 -14.25
C PHE A 440 -6.48 -2.72 -14.15
N ILE A 441 -6.23 -4.03 -14.00
CA ILE A 441 -7.28 -5.03 -13.82
C ILE A 441 -8.08 -4.77 -12.54
N VAL A 442 -7.40 -4.54 -11.40
CA VAL A 442 -8.06 -4.24 -10.11
C VAL A 442 -8.87 -2.95 -10.21
N PHE A 443 -8.32 -1.94 -10.87
CA PHE A 443 -9.01 -0.66 -11.07
C PHE A 443 -10.25 -0.83 -11.95
N LEU A 444 -10.13 -1.52 -13.09
CA LEU A 444 -11.26 -1.84 -13.96
C LEU A 444 -12.33 -2.63 -13.21
N HIS A 445 -11.93 -3.58 -12.35
CA HIS A 445 -12.83 -4.33 -11.47
C HIS A 445 -13.63 -3.41 -10.55
N LEU A 446 -12.96 -2.46 -9.90
CA LEU A 446 -13.59 -1.52 -8.97
C LEU A 446 -14.59 -0.61 -9.69
N VAL A 447 -14.23 -0.11 -10.88
CA VAL A 447 -15.14 0.72 -11.69
C VAL A 447 -16.37 -0.08 -12.10
N LEU A 448 -16.19 -1.31 -12.58
CA LEU A 448 -17.31 -2.19 -12.95
C LEU A 448 -18.19 -2.54 -11.74
N ALA A 449 -17.59 -2.82 -10.58
CA ALA A 449 -18.31 -3.12 -9.34
C ALA A 449 -19.15 -1.94 -8.86
N ALA A 450 -18.54 -0.77 -8.77
CA ALA A 450 -19.21 0.44 -8.31
C ALA A 450 -20.30 0.91 -9.29
N TRP A 451 -20.08 0.77 -10.59
CA TRP A 451 -21.11 1.08 -11.59
C TRP A 451 -22.30 0.14 -11.47
N ASP A 452 -22.06 -1.17 -11.40
CA ASP A 452 -23.11 -2.16 -11.55
C ASP A 452 -23.98 -2.36 -10.29
N GLU A 453 -23.41 -2.13 -9.10
CA GLU A 453 -24.16 -2.12 -7.83
C GLU A 453 -25.28 -1.06 -7.84
N ASN A 454 -25.00 0.11 -8.42
CA ASN A 454 -25.98 1.22 -8.52
C ASN A 454 -27.00 1.02 -9.65
N HIS A 455 -26.75 0.11 -10.59
CA HIS A 455 -27.59 -0.09 -11.78
C HIS A 455 -28.23 -1.48 -11.82
N GLY A 456 -28.25 -2.21 -10.70
CA GLY A 456 -28.97 -3.49 -10.59
C GLY A 456 -28.43 -4.59 -11.48
N TRP A 457 -27.12 -4.71 -11.62
CA TRP A 457 -26.46 -5.75 -12.41
C TRP A 457 -26.71 -5.71 -13.93
N ARG A 458 -27.00 -4.51 -14.48
CA ARG A 458 -27.23 -4.30 -15.93
C ARG A 458 -26.02 -4.61 -16.81
N LEU A 459 -24.80 -4.65 -16.25
CA LEU A 459 -23.59 -5.05 -16.97
C LEU A 459 -23.33 -6.56 -16.95
N GLN A 460 -24.37 -7.39 -16.82
CA GLN A 460 -24.26 -8.84 -16.66
C GLN A 460 -23.39 -9.53 -17.72
N LEU A 461 -23.42 -9.05 -18.98
CA LEU A 461 -22.62 -9.60 -20.09
C LEU A 461 -21.12 -9.28 -19.95
N LEU A 462 -20.81 -8.06 -19.47
CA LEU A 462 -19.46 -7.61 -19.13
C LEU A 462 -18.93 -8.35 -17.91
N TRP A 463 -19.74 -8.55 -16.88
CA TRP A 463 -19.40 -9.39 -15.73
C TRP A 463 -19.22 -10.86 -16.10
N GLY A 464 -20.02 -11.37 -17.02
CA GLY A 464 -19.87 -12.71 -17.57
C GLY A 464 -18.48 -12.88 -18.16
N SER A 465 -18.16 -12.09 -19.18
CA SER A 465 -16.86 -12.17 -19.86
C SER A 465 -15.69 -11.89 -18.91
N TYR A 466 -15.71 -10.76 -18.20
CA TYR A 466 -14.64 -10.36 -17.28
C TYR A 466 -14.47 -11.35 -16.11
N GLY A 467 -15.55 -11.70 -15.43
CA GLY A 467 -15.54 -12.54 -14.24
C GLY A 467 -15.04 -13.95 -14.53
N TYR A 468 -15.51 -14.57 -15.63
CA TYR A 468 -15.02 -15.89 -16.03
C TYR A 468 -13.58 -15.86 -16.51
N ILE A 469 -13.18 -14.87 -17.32
CA ILE A 469 -11.79 -14.75 -17.79
C ILE A 469 -10.85 -14.59 -16.60
N LEU A 470 -11.19 -13.72 -15.64
CA LEU A 470 -10.37 -13.50 -14.46
C LEU A 470 -10.33 -14.74 -13.55
N ALA A 471 -11.46 -15.43 -13.36
CA ALA A 471 -11.51 -16.65 -12.58
C ALA A 471 -10.63 -17.76 -13.18
N ILE A 472 -10.69 -17.95 -14.50
CA ILE A 472 -9.83 -18.89 -15.22
C ILE A 472 -8.36 -18.48 -15.06
N ALA A 473 -8.03 -17.20 -15.25
CA ALA A 473 -6.67 -16.70 -15.08
C ALA A 473 -6.12 -16.93 -13.66
N ILE A 474 -6.93 -16.70 -12.63
CA ILE A 474 -6.55 -16.94 -11.24
C ILE A 474 -6.30 -18.43 -10.99
N VAL A 475 -7.21 -19.31 -11.42
CA VAL A 475 -7.07 -20.77 -11.21
C VAL A 475 -5.88 -21.32 -11.99
N SER A 476 -5.75 -21.00 -13.29
CA SER A 476 -4.63 -21.46 -14.12
C SER A 476 -3.29 -20.90 -13.64
N GLY A 477 -3.23 -19.62 -13.29
CA GLY A 477 -2.04 -18.99 -12.73
C GLY A 477 -1.62 -19.61 -11.39
N SER A 478 -2.59 -19.84 -10.50
CA SER A 478 -2.36 -20.50 -9.22
C SER A 478 -1.84 -21.92 -9.39
N GLY A 479 -2.47 -22.70 -10.28
CA GLY A 479 -2.04 -24.06 -10.62
C GLY A 479 -0.63 -24.10 -11.20
N TYR A 480 -0.31 -23.19 -12.12
CA TYR A 480 1.04 -23.07 -12.70
C TYR A 480 2.10 -22.74 -11.65
N ILE A 481 1.84 -21.78 -10.76
CA ILE A 481 2.77 -21.40 -9.68
C ILE A 481 3.01 -22.58 -8.74
N LEU A 482 1.95 -23.28 -8.32
CA LEU A 482 2.05 -24.46 -7.45
C LEU A 482 2.85 -25.58 -8.12
N TRP A 483 2.54 -25.88 -9.38
CA TRP A 483 3.27 -26.88 -10.17
C TRP A 483 4.75 -26.53 -10.29
N LYS A 484 5.07 -25.27 -10.59
CA LYS A 484 6.46 -24.78 -10.69
C LYS A 484 7.20 -24.86 -9.35
N ALA A 485 6.55 -24.50 -8.24
CA ALA A 485 7.13 -24.57 -6.91
C ALA A 485 7.40 -26.02 -6.46
N LEU A 486 6.49 -26.95 -6.80
CA LEU A 486 6.63 -28.38 -6.51
C LEU A 486 7.74 -29.02 -7.36
N THR A 487 7.77 -28.75 -8.67
CA THR A 487 8.78 -29.29 -9.59
C THR A 487 10.18 -28.76 -9.29
N ALA A 488 10.30 -27.51 -8.84
CA ALA A 488 11.56 -26.93 -8.41
C ALA A 488 12.01 -27.35 -7.00
N GLY A 489 11.20 -28.14 -6.28
CA GLY A 489 11.53 -28.65 -4.94
C GLY A 489 11.54 -27.58 -3.85
N TYR A 490 10.93 -26.40 -4.09
CA TYR A 490 10.90 -25.31 -3.12
C TYR A 490 9.80 -25.46 -2.06
N LEU A 491 8.84 -26.35 -2.30
CA LEU A 491 7.81 -26.74 -1.32
C LEU A 491 8.10 -28.16 -0.81
N VAL A 492 8.69 -28.25 0.38
CA VAL A 492 8.86 -29.55 1.05
C VAL A 492 7.48 -30.11 1.38
N LYS A 493 7.27 -31.42 1.22
CA LYS A 493 6.00 -32.13 1.49
C LYS A 493 5.26 -31.70 2.76
N PRO A 494 5.89 -31.55 3.95
CA PRO A 494 5.17 -31.13 5.16
C PRO A 494 4.66 -29.68 5.09
N LEU A 495 5.42 -28.76 4.49
CA LEU A 495 5.00 -27.36 4.33
C LEU A 495 3.83 -27.26 3.36
N PHE A 496 3.87 -28.01 2.26
CA PHE A 496 2.74 -28.10 1.33
C PHE A 496 1.51 -28.71 1.99
N GLY A 497 1.66 -29.80 2.76
CA GLY A 497 0.57 -30.42 3.50
C GLY A 497 -0.07 -29.44 4.50
N PHE A 498 0.73 -28.66 5.22
CA PHE A 498 0.24 -27.63 6.14
C PHE A 498 -0.50 -26.51 5.39
N ALA A 499 0.10 -25.94 4.35
CA ALA A 499 -0.49 -24.87 3.54
C ALA A 499 -1.81 -25.33 2.90
N PHE A 500 -1.85 -26.56 2.38
CA PHE A 500 -3.06 -27.15 1.81
C PHE A 500 -4.14 -27.38 2.87
N SER A 501 -3.78 -27.89 4.06
CA SER A 501 -4.73 -28.08 5.16
C SER A 501 -5.32 -26.75 5.63
N ALA A 502 -4.47 -25.73 5.80
CA ALA A 502 -4.87 -24.38 6.16
C ALA A 502 -5.80 -23.78 5.09
N TRP A 503 -5.49 -23.99 3.81
CA TRP A 503 -6.33 -23.59 2.69
C TRP A 503 -7.69 -24.29 2.70
N VAL A 504 -7.76 -25.60 2.92
CA VAL A 504 -9.03 -26.35 3.03
C VAL A 504 -9.87 -25.79 4.17
N ILE A 505 -9.27 -25.55 5.34
CA ILE A 505 -9.96 -24.95 6.49
C ILE A 505 -10.54 -23.60 6.07
N TYR A 506 -9.72 -22.72 5.49
CA TYR A 506 -10.14 -21.38 5.02
C TYR A 506 -11.30 -21.44 4.02
N VAL A 507 -11.23 -22.35 3.03
CA VAL A 507 -12.30 -22.54 2.04
C VAL A 507 -13.59 -22.96 2.73
N LEU A 508 -13.53 -23.98 3.57
CA LEU A 508 -14.71 -24.50 4.26
C LEU A 508 -15.34 -23.44 5.17
N SER A 509 -14.54 -22.72 5.96
CA SER A 509 -15.06 -21.64 6.81
C SER A 509 -15.60 -20.46 6.02
N SER A 510 -15.00 -20.12 4.87
CA SER A 510 -15.49 -19.04 3.99
C SER A 510 -16.81 -19.41 3.32
N VAL A 511 -16.93 -20.63 2.77
CA VAL A 511 -18.18 -21.14 2.17
C VAL A 511 -19.28 -21.21 3.22
N ALA A 512 -18.96 -21.70 4.41
CA ALA A 512 -19.89 -21.80 5.50
C ALA A 512 -20.37 -20.39 5.94
N ALA A 513 -19.45 -19.43 6.08
CA ALA A 513 -19.79 -18.05 6.43
C ALA A 513 -20.64 -17.37 5.35
N TYR A 514 -20.32 -17.60 4.09
CA TYR A 514 -21.09 -17.12 2.95
C TYR A 514 -22.52 -17.67 2.95
N ASN A 515 -22.70 -18.99 3.14
CA ASN A 515 -24.03 -19.60 3.18
C ASN A 515 -24.92 -19.05 4.31
N LYS A 516 -24.32 -18.56 5.40
CA LYS A 516 -25.06 -17.98 6.52
C LYS A 516 -25.38 -16.49 6.32
N THR A 517 -24.53 -15.77 5.59
CA THR A 517 -24.62 -14.31 5.37
C THR A 517 -25.27 -13.93 4.05
N ALA A 518 -25.33 -14.85 3.08
CA ALA A 518 -26.02 -14.66 1.82
C ALA A 518 -27.51 -14.42 2.09
N SER A 519 -27.92 -13.15 2.03
CA SER A 519 -29.31 -12.76 1.93
C SER A 519 -29.92 -13.31 0.64
N ALA A 520 -31.25 -13.28 0.51
CA ALA A 520 -31.99 -13.76 -0.66
C ALA A 520 -31.65 -13.05 -2.01
N VAL A 521 -30.58 -12.25 -2.04
CA VAL A 521 -30.09 -11.55 -3.23
C VAL A 521 -29.33 -12.56 -4.11
N SER A 522 -29.85 -12.79 -5.31
CA SER A 522 -29.22 -13.65 -6.32
C SER A 522 -27.92 -13.02 -6.81
N ILE A 523 -26.78 -13.43 -6.23
CA ILE A 523 -25.46 -13.02 -6.72
C ILE A 523 -25.23 -13.62 -8.11
N PRO A 524 -24.79 -12.83 -9.10
CA PRO A 524 -24.53 -13.35 -10.44
C PRO A 524 -23.49 -14.48 -10.42
N LEU A 525 -23.76 -15.53 -11.19
CA LEU A 525 -22.87 -16.70 -11.32
C LEU A 525 -21.39 -16.31 -11.59
N PRO A 526 -21.07 -15.34 -12.46
CA PRO A 526 -19.67 -14.94 -12.70
C PRO A 526 -18.96 -14.40 -11.45
N VAL A 527 -19.68 -13.65 -10.59
CA VAL A 527 -19.15 -13.11 -9.33
C VAL A 527 -18.89 -14.23 -8.34
N LEU A 528 -19.78 -15.23 -8.29
CA LEU A 528 -19.58 -16.43 -7.47
C LEU A 528 -18.34 -17.21 -7.94
N PHE A 529 -18.18 -17.42 -9.24
CA PHE A 529 -17.00 -18.09 -9.81
C PHE A 529 -15.71 -17.33 -9.51
N LEU A 530 -15.74 -15.99 -9.62
CA LEU A 530 -14.61 -15.15 -9.25
C LEU A 530 -14.29 -15.28 -7.75
N GLY A 531 -15.30 -15.21 -6.87
CA GLY A 531 -15.15 -15.39 -5.43
C GLY A 531 -14.53 -16.75 -5.08
N ILE A 532 -14.99 -17.84 -5.71
CA ILE A 532 -14.42 -19.18 -5.54
C ILE A 532 -12.98 -19.23 -6.04
N SER A 533 -12.68 -18.60 -7.19
CA SER A 533 -11.32 -18.58 -7.73
C SER A 533 -10.33 -17.85 -6.82
N LEU A 534 -10.75 -16.77 -6.15
CA LEU A 534 -9.94 -16.02 -5.21
C LEU A 534 -9.50 -16.86 -4.00
N LEU A 535 -10.24 -17.92 -3.67
CA LEU A 535 -9.83 -18.85 -2.62
C LEU A 535 -8.51 -19.55 -2.95
N PHE A 536 -8.09 -19.65 -4.21
CA PHE A 536 -6.81 -20.26 -4.60
C PHE A 536 -5.60 -19.33 -4.40
N VAL A 537 -5.81 -18.02 -4.31
CA VAL A 537 -4.73 -17.01 -4.19
C VAL A 537 -3.86 -17.23 -2.94
N PRO A 538 -4.40 -17.47 -1.74
CA PRO A 538 -3.60 -17.83 -0.57
C PRO A 538 -2.64 -18.99 -0.80
N LEU A 539 -3.12 -20.07 -1.41
CA LEU A 539 -2.31 -21.25 -1.66
C LEU A 539 -1.20 -20.96 -2.68
N ALA A 540 -1.53 -20.31 -3.79
CA ALA A 540 -0.55 -19.93 -4.81
C ALA A 540 0.53 -18.99 -4.28
N THR A 541 0.18 -18.04 -3.40
CA THR A 541 1.13 -17.06 -2.88
C THR A 541 2.11 -17.63 -1.86
N THR A 542 1.70 -18.63 -1.08
CA THR A 542 2.64 -19.40 -0.24
C THR A 542 3.69 -20.15 -1.08
N ALA A 543 3.33 -20.56 -2.30
CA ALA A 543 4.25 -21.18 -3.26
C ALA A 543 5.11 -20.15 -4.02
N LEU A 544 4.55 -18.96 -4.28
CA LEU A 544 5.21 -17.90 -5.03
C LEU A 544 6.34 -17.24 -4.24
N ALA A 545 6.20 -17.06 -2.92
CA ALA A 545 7.23 -16.42 -2.12
C ALA A 545 8.59 -17.15 -2.21
N PRO A 546 8.68 -18.50 -2.04
CA PRO A 546 9.91 -19.26 -2.24
C PRO A 546 10.51 -19.15 -3.64
N LEU A 547 9.67 -19.20 -4.66
CA LEU A 547 10.09 -19.02 -6.05
C LEU A 547 10.69 -17.63 -6.29
N ALA A 548 10.02 -16.59 -5.80
CA ALA A 548 10.47 -15.21 -5.94
C ALA A 548 11.79 -14.99 -5.20
N LEU A 549 11.94 -15.52 -3.98
CA LEU A 549 13.20 -15.40 -3.24
C LEU A 549 14.34 -16.16 -3.93
N ALA A 550 14.07 -17.36 -4.45
CA ALA A 550 15.07 -18.13 -5.18
C ALA A 550 15.59 -17.36 -6.40
N SER A 551 14.71 -16.68 -7.14
CA SER A 551 15.10 -15.87 -8.30
C SER A 551 16.04 -14.72 -7.93
N HIS A 552 15.85 -14.06 -6.78
CA HIS A 552 16.72 -12.98 -6.31
C HIS A 552 18.04 -13.47 -5.73
N ARG A 553 18.03 -14.66 -5.14
CA ARG A 553 19.19 -15.20 -4.43
C ARG A 553 20.23 -15.80 -5.38
N HIS A 554 19.80 -16.23 -6.56
CA HIS A 554 20.61 -16.95 -7.54
C HIS A 554 20.76 -16.20 -8.88
N ALA A 555 20.19 -14.99 -9.00
CA ALA A 555 20.50 -14.03 -10.07
C ALA A 555 21.78 -13.28 -9.75
#